data_AF-A0A0N0VKX1-F1
#
_entry.id   AF-A0A0N0VKX1-F1
#
_cell.length_a   1.000
_cell.length_b   1.000
_cell.length_c   1.000
_cell.angle_alpha   90.00
_cell.angle_beta   90.00
_cell.angle_gamma   90.00
#
_symmetry.space_group_name_H-M   'P 1'
#
loop_
_entity.id
_entity.type
_entity.pdbx_description
1 polymer ?
#
loop_
_entity_poly.entity_id
_entity_poly.type
_entity_poly.pdbx_seq_one_letter_code
_entity_poly.pdbx_strand_id
1 'polypeptide(L)'
;MNKPLNINEMANAATSDLQKSEAQIEKLWETITDMEAPLNEMSDFIMSMWWITQGRNDEVTSPLSTIALTADDLCKKIEAMRGECFHMLHGMKFRERIPASKDDAYLIDLGEQLSKSYKQQVVNAEAPDAEYDASFDASTAIVSKIENATATTLEGLKVKVKAYLWSRGELNFDDYKNEKTTDMRLIGSIFTDLQKIGGAA
;
A
#
# COMPACT_ATOMS: atom_id res chain seq x y z
N MET A 1 0.49 38.07 -5.15
CA MET A 1 1.53 37.84 -6.18
C MET A 1 1.96 36.38 -6.11
N ASN A 2 1.53 35.54 -7.07
CA ASN A 2 1.94 34.14 -7.10
C ASN A 2 3.37 34.04 -7.64
N LYS A 3 4.29 33.55 -6.80
CA LYS A 3 5.66 33.26 -7.21
C LYS A 3 5.59 32.12 -8.24
N PRO A 4 6.15 32.29 -9.45
CA PRO A 4 6.15 31.23 -10.45
C PRO A 4 6.91 30.02 -9.89
N LEU A 5 6.23 28.86 -9.87
CA LEU A 5 6.83 27.59 -9.45
C LEU A 5 7.99 27.26 -10.39
N ASN A 6 9.19 27.18 -9.84
CA ASN A 6 10.40 26.86 -10.57
C ASN A 6 10.43 25.35 -10.83
N ILE A 7 10.33 24.95 -12.10
CA ILE A 7 10.32 23.54 -12.53
C ILE A 7 11.54 22.77 -11.97
N ASN A 8 12.68 23.44 -11.82
CA ASN A 8 13.88 22.83 -11.25
C ASN A 8 13.73 22.52 -9.75
N GLU A 9 13.00 23.34 -9.00
CA GLU A 9 12.74 23.09 -7.57
C GLU A 9 11.81 21.89 -7.38
N MET A 10 10.81 21.72 -8.25
CA MET A 10 9.91 20.57 -8.22
C MET A 10 10.61 19.26 -8.62
N ALA A 11 11.44 19.30 -9.67
CA ALA A 11 12.23 18.13 -10.09
C ALA A 11 13.22 17.68 -9.01
N ASN A 12 13.86 18.64 -8.32
CA ASN A 12 14.78 18.34 -7.22
C ASN A 12 14.04 17.75 -6.00
N ALA A 13 12.85 18.25 -5.67
CA ALA A 13 12.03 17.69 -4.59
C ALA A 13 11.58 16.26 -4.90
N ALA A 14 11.08 16.00 -6.11
CA ALA A 14 10.68 14.67 -6.55
C ALA A 14 11.85 13.67 -6.57
N THR A 15 13.04 14.12 -6.97
CA THR A 15 14.27 13.30 -6.95
C THR A 15 14.68 12.96 -5.52
N SER A 16 14.59 13.92 -4.59
CA SER A 16 14.90 13.68 -3.17
C SER A 16 13.92 12.69 -2.52
N ASP A 17 12.64 12.80 -2.84
CA ASP A 17 11.63 11.88 -2.30
C ASP A 17 11.75 10.47 -2.89
N LEU A 18 12.19 10.34 -4.14
CA LEU A 18 12.54 9.05 -4.74
C LEU A 18 13.73 8.40 -4.02
N GLN A 19 14.82 9.15 -3.79
CA GLN A 19 16.00 8.66 -3.07
C GLN A 19 15.67 8.23 -1.63
N LYS A 20 14.79 8.96 -0.93
CA LYS A 20 14.30 8.56 0.40
C LYS A 20 13.51 7.25 0.34
N SER A 21 12.66 7.09 -0.68
CA SER A 21 11.89 5.86 -0.88
C SER A 21 12.80 4.67 -1.17
N GLU A 22 13.84 4.84 -2.00
CA GLU A 22 14.84 3.79 -2.29
C GLU A 22 15.60 3.38 -1.02
N ALA A 23 16.03 4.35 -0.21
CA ALA A 23 16.71 4.07 1.06
C ALA A 23 15.80 3.35 2.07
N GLN A 24 14.50 3.67 2.09
CA GLN A 24 13.53 2.95 2.92
C GLN A 24 13.31 1.51 2.46
N ILE A 25 13.25 1.28 1.15
CA ILE A 25 13.15 -0.07 0.56
C ILE A 25 14.38 -0.89 0.93
N GLU A 26 15.59 -0.32 0.85
CA GLU A 26 16.82 -1.03 1.23
C GLU A 26 16.83 -1.40 2.70
N LYS A 27 16.43 -0.47 3.59
CA LYS A 27 16.33 -0.75 5.02
C LYS A 27 15.31 -1.86 5.34
N LEU A 28 14.17 -1.87 4.65
CA LEU A 28 13.17 -2.94 4.80
C LEU A 28 13.69 -4.29 4.28
N TRP A 29 14.43 -4.28 3.18
CA TRP A 29 15.08 -5.45 2.61
C TRP A 29 16.09 -6.07 3.58
N GLU A 30 16.98 -5.26 4.16
CA GLU A 30 17.93 -5.70 5.19
C GLU A 30 17.19 -6.29 6.39
N THR A 31 16.16 -5.60 6.90
CA THR A 31 15.38 -6.06 8.06
C THR A 31 14.71 -7.42 7.81
N ILE A 32 14.14 -7.63 6.61
CA ILE A 32 13.49 -8.90 6.24
C ILE A 32 14.51 -10.02 6.06
N THR A 33 15.70 -9.70 5.54
CA THR A 33 16.79 -10.67 5.39
C THR A 33 17.33 -11.08 6.75
N ASP A 34 17.52 -10.13 7.67
CA ASP A 34 18.00 -10.38 9.03
C ASP A 34 17.03 -11.23 9.86
N MET A 35 15.74 -11.25 9.52
CA MET A 35 14.75 -12.13 10.17
C MET A 35 14.93 -13.62 9.84
N GLU A 36 15.74 -13.99 8.85
CA GLU A 36 15.92 -15.38 8.45
C GLU A 36 16.61 -16.23 9.54
N ALA A 37 17.66 -15.69 10.18
CA ALA A 37 18.38 -16.38 11.25
C ALA A 37 17.51 -16.67 12.49
N PRO A 38 16.82 -15.69 13.10
CA PRO A 38 16.00 -15.95 14.30
C PRO A 38 14.78 -16.85 14.02
N LEU A 39 14.23 -16.83 12.80
CA LEU A 39 13.15 -17.76 12.44
C LEU A 39 13.65 -19.21 12.34
N ASN A 40 14.83 -19.42 11.77
CA ASN A 40 15.46 -20.74 11.73
C ASN A 40 15.74 -21.27 13.15
N GLU A 41 16.28 -20.43 14.03
CA GLU A 41 16.53 -20.81 15.43
C GLU A 41 15.23 -21.18 16.18
N MET A 42 14.15 -20.44 15.94
CA MET A 42 12.86 -20.71 16.56
C MET A 42 12.25 -22.01 16.03
N SER A 43 12.38 -22.28 14.72
CA SER A 43 11.97 -23.54 14.10
C SER A 43 12.73 -24.74 14.68
N ASP A 44 14.06 -24.63 14.79
CA ASP A 44 14.91 -25.68 15.39
C ASP A 44 14.56 -25.95 16.86
N PHE A 45 14.25 -24.91 17.63
CA PHE A 45 13.80 -25.04 19.00
C PHE A 45 12.45 -25.78 19.10
N ILE A 46 11.48 -25.42 18.26
CA ILE A 46 10.15 -26.06 18.24
C ILE A 46 10.26 -27.53 17.83
N MET A 47 11.07 -27.84 16.80
CA MET A 47 11.33 -29.20 16.36
C MET A 47 12.00 -30.02 17.48
N SER A 48 12.96 -29.43 18.19
CA SER A 48 13.60 -30.08 19.35
C SER A 48 12.60 -30.39 20.47
N MET A 49 11.69 -29.47 20.77
CA MET A 49 10.60 -29.71 21.73
C MET A 49 9.67 -30.84 21.27
N TRP A 50 9.32 -30.88 19.98
CA TRP A 50 8.47 -31.93 19.42
C TRP A 50 9.14 -33.31 19.56
N TRP A 51 10.42 -33.44 19.23
CA TRP A 51 11.18 -34.68 19.43
C TRP A 51 11.22 -35.14 20.88
N ILE A 52 11.37 -34.21 21.84
CA ILE A 52 11.33 -34.53 23.27
C ILE A 52 9.96 -35.08 23.68
N THR A 53 8.87 -34.50 23.18
CA THR A 53 7.51 -34.99 23.49
C THR A 53 7.24 -36.37 22.91
N GLN A 54 7.69 -36.64 21.68
CA GLN A 54 7.58 -37.97 21.04
C GLN A 54 8.41 -39.03 21.77
N GLY A 55 9.63 -38.68 22.18
CA GLY A 55 10.54 -39.59 22.89
C GLY A 55 10.05 -40.00 24.30
N ARG A 56 9.11 -39.25 24.89
CA ARG A 56 8.53 -39.57 26.20
C ARG A 56 7.29 -40.45 26.15
N ASN A 57 6.78 -40.78 24.95
CA ASN A 57 5.54 -41.53 24.76
C ASN A 57 4.34 -40.86 25.48
N ASP A 58 4.43 -39.53 25.69
CA ASP A 58 3.33 -38.73 26.23
C ASP A 58 2.25 -38.68 25.15
N GLU A 59 1.01 -39.03 25.51
CA GLU A 59 -0.13 -38.93 24.61
C GLU A 59 -0.23 -37.50 24.03
N VAL A 60 -0.71 -37.40 22.79
CA VAL A 60 -0.85 -36.20 21.95
C VAL A 60 -1.58 -35.02 22.63
N THR A 61 -2.18 -35.26 23.80
CA THR A 61 -2.90 -34.28 24.63
C THR A 61 -2.06 -33.54 25.68
N SER A 62 -0.73 -33.76 25.74
CA SER A 62 0.13 -32.98 26.64
C SER A 62 0.09 -31.48 26.28
N PRO A 63 -0.06 -30.57 27.26
CA PRO A 63 0.02 -29.12 27.02
C PRO A 63 1.29 -28.69 26.26
N LEU A 64 2.40 -29.43 26.43
CA LEU A 64 3.65 -29.18 25.71
C LEU A 64 3.52 -29.48 24.21
N SER A 65 2.80 -30.55 23.84
CA SER A 65 2.52 -30.90 22.45
C SER A 65 1.63 -29.84 21.78
N THR A 66 0.61 -29.35 22.47
CA THR A 66 -0.25 -28.25 21.98
C THR A 66 0.54 -26.96 21.78
N ILE A 67 1.43 -26.60 22.72
CA ILE A 67 2.30 -25.42 22.60
C ILE A 67 3.24 -25.56 21.40
N ALA A 68 3.88 -26.73 21.24
CA ALA A 68 4.79 -26.98 20.12
C ALA A 68 4.08 -26.87 18.76
N LEU A 69 2.89 -27.49 18.63
CA LEU A 69 2.09 -27.41 17.39
C LEU A 69 1.61 -25.99 17.09
N THR A 70 1.22 -25.23 18.12
CA THR A 70 0.78 -23.83 17.94
C THR A 70 1.95 -22.95 17.53
N ALA A 71 3.14 -23.17 18.11
CA ALA A 71 4.34 -22.44 17.75
C ALA A 71 4.79 -22.75 16.31
N ASP A 72 4.73 -24.01 15.88
CA ASP A 72 5.02 -24.42 14.49
C ASP A 72 4.06 -23.74 13.48
N ASP A 73 2.76 -23.73 13.76
CA ASP A 73 1.77 -23.04 12.91
C ASP A 73 2.05 -21.52 12.81
N LEU A 74 2.43 -20.89 13.93
CA LEU A 74 2.80 -19.48 13.94
C LEU A 74 4.08 -19.21 13.13
N CYS A 75 5.10 -20.05 13.26
CA CYS A 75 6.33 -19.95 12.46
C CYS A 75 6.02 -20.05 10.95
N LYS A 76 5.22 -21.03 10.54
CA LYS A 76 4.80 -21.18 9.14
C LYS A 76 4.04 -19.96 8.61
N LYS A 77 3.17 -19.36 9.41
CA LYS A 77 2.48 -18.11 9.05
C LYS A 77 3.44 -16.95 8.88
N ILE A 78 4.41 -16.79 9.79
CA ILE A 78 5.42 -15.74 9.70
C ILE A 78 6.30 -15.94 8.46
N GLU A 79 6.71 -17.17 8.16
CA GLU A 79 7.47 -17.50 6.95
C GLU A 79 6.69 -17.19 5.67
N ALA A 80 5.39 -17.55 5.63
CA ALA A 80 4.53 -17.22 4.50
C ALA A 80 4.43 -15.69 4.29
N MET A 81 4.15 -14.94 5.36
CA MET A 81 4.12 -13.47 5.31
C MET A 81 5.48 -12.88 4.89
N ARG A 82 6.59 -13.44 5.37
CA ARG A 82 7.94 -13.04 4.96
C ARG A 82 8.15 -13.27 3.47
N GLY A 83 7.74 -14.42 2.96
CA GLY A 83 7.80 -14.76 1.53
C GLY A 83 7.00 -13.79 0.67
N GLU A 84 5.78 -13.45 1.07
CA GLU A 84 4.94 -12.44 0.40
C GLU A 84 5.62 -11.06 0.36
N CYS A 85 6.15 -10.60 1.51
CA CYS A 85 6.90 -9.35 1.61
C CYS A 85 8.16 -9.36 0.73
N PHE A 86 8.90 -10.46 0.73
CA PHE A 86 10.10 -10.62 -0.08
C PHE A 86 9.78 -10.58 -1.58
N HIS A 87 8.73 -11.29 -2.03
CA HIS A 87 8.28 -11.24 -3.43
C HIS A 87 7.85 -9.84 -3.85
N MET A 88 7.12 -9.14 -2.98
CA MET A 88 6.72 -7.75 -3.22
C MET A 88 7.95 -6.84 -3.38
N LEU A 89 8.88 -6.88 -2.41
CA LEU A 89 10.09 -6.06 -2.45
C LEU A 89 11.02 -6.42 -3.60
N HIS A 90 11.16 -7.70 -3.93
CA HIS A 90 11.94 -8.15 -5.07
C HIS A 90 11.32 -7.63 -6.38
N GLY A 91 9.99 -7.64 -6.49
CA GLY A 91 9.27 -7.00 -7.59
C GLY A 91 9.46 -5.47 -7.65
N MET A 92 9.62 -4.80 -6.51
CA MET A 92 9.92 -3.37 -6.48
C MET A 92 11.38 -3.05 -6.83
N LYS A 93 12.33 -3.89 -6.39
CA LYS A 93 13.78 -3.66 -6.50
C LYS A 93 14.35 -4.08 -7.84
N PHE A 94 13.85 -5.18 -8.44
CA PHE A 94 14.51 -5.84 -9.58
C PHE A 94 13.65 -5.94 -10.83
N ARG A 95 12.36 -5.58 -10.78
CA ARG A 95 11.56 -5.63 -11.99
C ARG A 95 11.99 -4.50 -12.92
N GLU A 96 12.27 -4.84 -14.19
CA GLU A 96 12.40 -3.85 -15.25
C GLU A 96 11.23 -2.89 -15.14
N ARG A 97 11.51 -1.57 -15.16
CA ARG A 97 10.47 -0.54 -15.20
C ARG A 97 9.53 -0.91 -16.34
N ILE A 98 8.36 -1.45 -16.00
CA ILE A 98 7.29 -1.64 -16.98
C ILE A 98 7.06 -0.23 -17.52
N PRO A 99 7.29 0.01 -18.82
CA PRO A 99 7.17 1.34 -19.37
C PRO A 99 5.77 1.83 -19.05
N ALA A 100 5.69 3.00 -18.40
CA ALA A 100 4.44 3.57 -17.94
C ALA A 100 3.42 3.53 -19.09
N SER A 101 2.27 2.93 -18.82
CA SER A 101 1.21 2.87 -19.81
C SER A 101 0.66 4.28 -20.07
N LYS A 102 -0.09 4.45 -21.17
CA LYS A 102 -0.82 5.70 -21.40
C LYS A 102 -1.78 6.01 -20.25
N ASP A 103 -2.31 4.98 -19.59
CA ASP A 103 -3.21 5.12 -18.46
C ASP A 103 -2.48 5.62 -17.21
N ASP A 104 -1.23 5.22 -16.98
CA ASP A 104 -0.43 5.74 -15.86
C ASP A 104 -0.06 7.21 -16.05
N ALA A 105 0.32 7.62 -17.26
CA ALA A 105 0.55 9.02 -17.58
C ALA A 105 -0.73 9.87 -17.38
N TYR A 106 -1.88 9.31 -17.79
CA TYR A 106 -3.18 9.94 -17.58
C TYR A 106 -3.54 10.03 -16.09
N LEU A 107 -3.29 8.96 -15.31
CA LEU A 107 -3.48 8.98 -13.85
C LEU A 107 -2.62 10.05 -13.20
N ILE A 108 -1.34 10.17 -13.56
CA ILE A 108 -0.44 11.18 -12.99
C ILE A 108 -0.99 12.59 -13.24
N ASP A 109 -1.40 12.90 -14.48
CA ASP A 109 -2.02 14.17 -14.83
C ASP A 109 -3.32 14.43 -14.01
N LEU A 110 -4.19 13.42 -13.90
CA LEU A 110 -5.39 13.53 -13.05
C LEU A 110 -5.05 13.77 -11.57
N GLY A 111 -3.97 13.17 -11.07
CA GLY A 111 -3.49 13.39 -9.70
C GLY A 111 -3.04 14.83 -9.44
N GLU A 112 -2.40 15.47 -10.44
CA GLU A 112 -2.04 16.88 -10.38
C GLU A 112 -3.29 17.77 -10.42
N GLN A 113 -4.23 17.47 -11.33
CA GLN A 113 -5.51 18.18 -11.41
C GLN A 113 -6.29 18.09 -10.10
N LEU A 114 -6.37 16.90 -9.49
CA LEU A 114 -7.04 16.69 -8.20
C LEU A 114 -6.39 17.54 -7.10
N SER A 115 -5.05 17.59 -7.08
CA SER A 115 -4.31 18.40 -6.09
C SER A 115 -4.64 19.88 -6.20
N LYS A 116 -4.77 20.39 -7.43
CA LYS A 116 -5.11 21.78 -7.69
C LYS A 116 -6.56 22.07 -7.31
N SER A 117 -7.48 21.19 -7.71
CA SER A 117 -8.90 21.30 -7.39
C SER A 117 -9.15 21.27 -5.88
N TYR A 118 -8.51 20.32 -5.19
CA TYR A 118 -8.63 20.20 -3.73
C TYR A 118 -8.07 21.43 -3.00
N LYS A 119 -6.92 21.97 -3.44
CA LYS A 119 -6.41 23.23 -2.88
C LYS A 119 -7.42 24.37 -3.04
N GLN A 120 -8.09 24.46 -4.18
CA GLN A 120 -9.13 25.47 -4.38
C GLN A 120 -10.35 25.22 -3.48
N GLN A 121 -10.75 23.96 -3.30
CA GLN A 121 -11.83 23.59 -2.38
C GLN A 121 -11.51 23.97 -0.94
N VAL A 122 -10.27 23.77 -0.48
CA VAL A 122 -9.82 24.20 0.85
C VAL A 122 -9.86 25.73 0.97
N VAL A 123 -9.46 26.48 -0.07
CA VAL A 123 -9.59 27.96 -0.07
C VAL A 123 -11.06 28.39 0.00
N ASN A 124 -11.95 27.65 -0.64
CA ASN A 124 -13.37 27.92 -0.69
C ASN A 124 -14.15 27.32 0.50
N ALA A 125 -13.48 26.78 1.52
CA ALA A 125 -14.15 26.08 2.63
C ALA A 125 -15.12 26.96 3.42
N GLU A 126 -14.87 28.28 3.45
CA GLU A 126 -15.73 29.28 4.08
C GLU A 126 -16.44 30.19 3.04
N ALA A 127 -16.30 29.88 1.75
CA ALA A 127 -16.95 30.62 0.69
C ALA A 127 -18.46 30.28 0.64
N PRO A 128 -19.28 31.09 -0.06
CA PRO A 128 -20.67 30.75 -0.29
C PRO A 128 -20.82 29.37 -0.96
N ASP A 129 -21.90 28.67 -0.67
CA ASP A 129 -22.17 27.30 -1.14
C ASP A 129 -21.89 27.12 -2.63
N ALA A 130 -22.29 28.06 -3.48
CA ALA A 130 -22.05 27.99 -4.92
C ALA A 130 -20.56 27.88 -5.32
N GLU A 131 -19.66 28.53 -4.59
CA GLU A 131 -18.21 28.48 -4.84
C GLU A 131 -17.56 27.23 -4.24
N TYR A 132 -18.07 26.76 -3.10
CA TYR A 132 -17.66 25.49 -2.51
C TYR A 132 -18.10 24.31 -3.39
N ASP A 133 -19.39 24.25 -3.74
CA ASP A 133 -20.01 23.20 -4.55
C ASP A 133 -19.30 23.05 -5.90
N ALA A 134 -19.00 24.16 -6.58
CA ALA A 134 -18.27 24.11 -7.84
C ALA A 134 -16.88 23.47 -7.71
N SER A 135 -16.17 23.73 -6.60
CA SER A 135 -14.85 23.14 -6.33
C SER A 135 -14.92 21.69 -5.85
N PHE A 136 -15.99 21.33 -5.14
CA PHE A 136 -16.30 19.96 -4.74
C PHE A 136 -16.65 19.09 -5.95
N ASP A 137 -17.52 19.58 -6.83
CA ASP A 137 -17.93 18.90 -8.07
C ASP A 137 -16.74 18.66 -9.00
N ALA A 138 -15.85 19.66 -9.13
CA ALA A 138 -14.63 19.53 -9.91
C ALA A 138 -13.72 18.41 -9.38
N SER A 139 -13.52 18.34 -8.06
CA SER A 139 -12.71 17.30 -7.42
C SER A 139 -13.36 15.91 -7.54
N THR A 140 -14.68 15.83 -7.35
CA THR A 140 -15.47 14.61 -7.51
C THR A 140 -15.38 14.05 -8.94
N ALA A 141 -15.49 14.91 -9.95
CA ALA A 141 -15.38 14.52 -11.35
C ALA A 141 -13.99 13.96 -11.70
N ILE A 142 -12.93 14.51 -11.10
CA ILE A 142 -11.56 14.01 -11.28
C ILE A 142 -11.39 12.65 -10.60
N VAL A 143 -11.88 12.50 -9.37
CA VAL A 143 -11.82 11.23 -8.62
C VAL A 143 -12.55 10.11 -9.36
N SER A 144 -13.71 10.39 -9.96
CA SER A 144 -14.42 9.43 -10.79
C SER A 144 -13.59 8.95 -11.98
N LYS A 145 -12.78 9.83 -12.61
CA LYS A 145 -11.87 9.43 -13.68
C LYS A 145 -10.71 8.58 -13.16
N ILE A 146 -10.16 8.92 -11.99
CA ILE A 146 -9.09 8.14 -11.33
C ILE A 146 -9.59 6.74 -10.95
N GLU A 147 -10.82 6.62 -10.47
CA GLU A 147 -11.45 5.34 -10.11
C GLU A 147 -11.47 4.35 -11.28
N ASN A 148 -11.75 4.85 -12.49
CA ASN A 148 -11.96 4.06 -13.70
C ASN A 148 -10.69 3.80 -14.53
N ALA A 149 -9.62 4.58 -14.35
CA ALA A 149 -8.35 4.36 -15.06
C ALA A 149 -7.56 3.20 -14.43
N THR A 150 -6.80 2.42 -15.22
CA THR A 150 -5.99 1.31 -14.69
C THR A 150 -4.59 1.80 -14.33
N ALA A 151 -4.13 1.51 -13.11
CA ALA A 151 -2.73 1.69 -12.74
C ALA A 151 -1.93 0.43 -13.09
N THR A 152 -0.82 0.60 -13.82
CA THR A 152 0.14 -0.48 -14.09
C THR A 152 1.51 -0.21 -13.48
N THR A 153 1.70 0.98 -12.91
CA THR A 153 2.88 1.35 -12.14
C THR A 153 2.54 1.73 -10.70
N LEU A 154 3.56 1.78 -9.84
CA LEU A 154 3.42 2.26 -8.47
C LEU A 154 3.04 3.75 -8.43
N GLU A 155 3.52 4.54 -9.39
CA GLU A 155 3.16 5.95 -9.55
C GLU A 155 1.67 6.13 -9.84
N GLY A 156 1.10 5.32 -10.75
CA GLY A 156 -0.34 5.30 -11.02
C GLY A 156 -1.15 4.90 -9.79
N LEU A 157 -0.67 3.91 -9.03
CA LEU A 157 -1.31 3.50 -7.77
C LEU A 157 -1.29 4.60 -6.70
N LYS A 158 -0.19 5.35 -6.56
CA LYS A 158 -0.09 6.48 -5.62
C LYS A 158 -1.17 7.53 -5.88
N VAL A 159 -1.53 7.76 -7.15
CA VAL A 159 -2.64 8.67 -7.51
C VAL A 159 -3.97 8.15 -6.98
N LYS A 160 -4.26 6.86 -7.14
CA LYS A 160 -5.51 6.27 -6.65
C LYS A 160 -5.61 6.34 -5.13
N VAL A 161 -4.52 6.04 -4.41
CA VAL A 161 -4.46 6.18 -2.95
C VAL A 161 -4.74 7.62 -2.52
N LYS A 162 -4.18 8.60 -3.24
CA LYS A 162 -4.44 10.02 -2.98
C LYS A 162 -5.92 10.39 -3.19
N ALA A 163 -6.56 9.88 -4.25
CA ALA A 163 -7.99 10.09 -4.48
C ALA A 163 -8.85 9.43 -3.39
N TYR A 164 -8.44 8.27 -2.88
CA TYR A 164 -9.08 7.61 -1.74
C TYR A 164 -9.00 8.47 -0.47
N LEU A 165 -7.81 8.98 -0.13
CA LEU A 165 -7.63 9.85 1.03
C LEU A 165 -8.45 11.14 0.95
N TRP A 166 -8.56 11.73 -0.24
CA TRP A 166 -9.46 12.87 -0.47
C TRP A 166 -10.93 12.48 -0.23
N SER A 167 -11.36 11.33 -0.77
CA SER A 167 -12.77 10.89 -0.73
C SER A 167 -13.29 10.60 0.67
N ARG A 168 -12.41 10.27 1.63
CA ARG A 168 -12.80 9.98 3.01
C ARG A 168 -13.07 11.22 3.87
N GLY A 169 -12.49 12.37 3.54
CA GLY A 169 -12.44 13.50 4.48
C GLY A 169 -11.88 13.11 5.86
N GLU A 170 -12.30 13.81 6.92
CA GLU A 170 -12.00 13.49 8.35
C GLU A 170 -13.07 12.60 9.02
N LEU A 171 -13.79 11.75 8.27
CA LEU A 171 -15.00 11.09 8.80
C LEU A 171 -14.78 9.65 9.30
N ASN A 172 -15.58 9.30 10.31
CA ASN A 172 -15.51 8.09 11.13
C ASN A 172 -15.87 6.82 10.34
N PHE A 173 -15.21 5.71 10.68
CA PHE A 173 -15.33 4.42 9.98
C PHE A 173 -16.74 3.79 10.09
N ASP A 174 -17.56 4.23 11.05
CA ASP A 174 -18.85 3.61 11.38
C ASP A 174 -20.00 3.96 10.43
N ASP A 175 -19.92 5.05 9.67
CA ASP A 175 -21.00 5.47 8.74
C ASP A 175 -21.05 4.63 7.44
N TYR A 176 -20.08 3.75 7.21
CA TYR A 176 -19.81 3.13 5.90
C TYR A 176 -20.38 1.72 5.68
N LYS A 177 -21.14 1.16 6.62
CA LYS A 177 -21.45 -0.29 6.58
C LYS A 177 -22.37 -0.75 5.43
N ASN A 178 -23.06 0.12 4.71
CA ASN A 178 -24.11 -0.29 3.76
C ASN A 178 -24.09 0.38 2.36
N GLU A 179 -23.16 1.28 2.04
CA GLU A 179 -23.15 1.99 0.75
C GLU A 179 -21.88 1.72 -0.08
N LYS A 180 -22.03 1.59 -1.40
CA LYS A 180 -20.91 1.55 -2.37
C LYS A 180 -20.33 2.96 -2.56
N THR A 181 -19.77 3.50 -1.50
CA THR A 181 -19.13 4.81 -1.46
C THR A 181 -17.91 4.86 -2.38
N THR A 182 -17.54 6.07 -2.84
CA THR A 182 -16.42 6.28 -3.77
C THR A 182 -15.10 5.74 -3.23
N ASP A 183 -14.87 5.86 -1.92
CA ASP A 183 -13.67 5.33 -1.26
C ASP A 183 -13.62 3.80 -1.29
N MET A 184 -14.75 3.10 -1.09
CA MET A 184 -14.82 1.64 -1.20
C MET A 184 -14.58 1.16 -2.64
N ARG A 185 -15.09 1.88 -3.65
CA ARG A 185 -14.81 1.56 -5.06
C ARG A 185 -13.35 1.79 -5.42
N LEU A 186 -12.73 2.87 -4.90
CA LEU A 186 -11.30 3.12 -5.05
C LEU A 186 -10.44 2.03 -4.39
N ILE A 187 -10.79 1.56 -3.19
CA ILE A 187 -10.10 0.43 -2.54
C ILE A 187 -10.14 -0.81 -3.44
N GLY A 188 -11.32 -1.18 -3.96
CA GLY A 188 -11.46 -2.31 -4.87
C GLY A 188 -10.61 -2.16 -6.15
N SER A 189 -10.59 -0.95 -6.72
CA SER A 189 -9.78 -0.61 -7.90
C SER A 189 -8.28 -0.69 -7.61
N ILE A 190 -7.83 -0.20 -6.45
CA ILE A 190 -6.44 -0.28 -5.98
C ILE A 190 -6.00 -1.74 -5.81
N PHE A 191 -6.81 -2.59 -5.17
CA PHE A 191 -6.47 -4.01 -5.02
C PHE A 191 -6.41 -4.75 -6.36
N THR A 192 -7.33 -4.44 -7.27
CA THR A 192 -7.34 -5.02 -8.61
C THR A 192 -6.05 -4.68 -9.36
N ASP A 193 -5.59 -3.43 -9.27
CA ASP A 193 -4.37 -3.00 -9.95
C ASP A 193 -3.09 -3.46 -9.26
N LEU A 194 -3.09 -3.54 -7.91
CA LEU A 194 -2.02 -4.19 -7.16
C LEU A 194 -1.88 -5.67 -7.55
N GLN A 195 -2.98 -6.39 -7.79
CA GLN A 195 -2.91 -7.76 -8.28
C GLN A 195 -2.35 -7.86 -9.70
N LYS A 196 -2.64 -6.90 -10.59
CA LYS A 196 -2.02 -6.87 -11.93
C LYS A 196 -0.52 -6.57 -11.85
N ILE A 197 -0.13 -5.68 -10.95
CA ILE A 197 1.27 -5.36 -10.70
C ILE A 197 1.95 -6.58 -10.05
N GLY A 198 1.40 -7.16 -8.99
CA GLY A 198 1.99 -8.34 -8.33
C GLY A 198 1.96 -9.62 -9.18
N GLY A 199 0.92 -9.81 -9.98
CA GLY A 199 0.59 -11.05 -10.71
C GLY A 199 0.94 -11.08 -12.19
N ALA A 200 1.62 -10.06 -12.74
CA ALA A 200 2.23 -10.14 -14.08
C ALA A 200 3.48 -11.06 -14.09
N ALA A 201 3.29 -12.33 -13.73
CA ALA A 201 4.24 -13.43 -13.82
C ALA A 201 3.63 -14.56 -14.64
#